data_AF-S4RHJ7-F1
#
_entry.id   AF-S4RHJ7-F1
#
_cell.length_a   1.000
_cell.length_b   1.000
_cell.length_c   1.000
_cell.angle_alpha   90.00
_cell.angle_beta   90.00
_cell.angle_gamma   90.00
#
_symmetry.space_group_name_H-M   'P 1'
#
loop_
_entity.id
_entity.type
_entity.pdbx_description
1 polymer ?
#
loop_
_entity_poly.entity_id
_entity_poly.type
_entity_poly.pdbx_seq_one_letter_code
_entity_poly.pdbx_strand_id
1 'polypeptide(L)'
;MLSQGMTLEKAVEILRTKRDPQDLAYASAFIQSACYRNQANKDKVYTLMGIRDLVELLQENRSAEVQSAACGALRNVIFEDKRNKLELRNVQGIPALAGMLGASKDKEVLRQATGALWNLSSCEELKQQLLHEVLDPLVERGVVPHSGVGNVANTLNSDPEIFYNATGCLRNLSSAGVEARKQMRECEGLVESLSLFTENAVTSGKLEERTVENCVCTLRNLSYQLGEEAPNRYADILQEPPSYPTRNMAGPDDDTTGCFSGKSRRV
;
A
#
# COMPACT_ATOMS: atom_id res chain seq x y z
N MET A 1 -12.37 -0.66 -35.81
CA MET A 1 -13.23 0.46 -36.23
C MET A 1 -13.87 1.11 -34.99
N LEU A 2 -13.08 1.59 -34.02
CA LEU A 2 -13.58 2.04 -32.70
C LEU A 2 -12.99 3.36 -32.18
N SER A 3 -12.15 4.08 -32.95
CA SER A 3 -11.42 5.25 -32.41
C SER A 3 -12.08 6.62 -32.65
N GLN A 4 -13.28 6.71 -33.22
CA GLN A 4 -14.03 7.97 -33.32
C GLN A 4 -15.34 7.86 -32.55
N GLY A 5 -15.44 8.57 -31.40
CA GLY A 5 -16.71 8.78 -30.68
C GLY A 5 -16.84 8.15 -29.29
N MET A 6 -15.79 7.59 -28.69
CA MET A 6 -15.87 7.07 -27.32
C MET A 6 -16.02 8.22 -26.30
N THR A 7 -17.05 8.16 -25.46
CA THR A 7 -17.31 9.09 -24.34
C THR A 7 -17.41 8.33 -23.03
N LEU A 8 -17.39 9.04 -21.88
CA LEU A 8 -17.56 8.41 -20.57
C LEU A 8 -18.93 7.75 -20.42
N GLU A 9 -19.99 8.36 -20.96
CA GLU A 9 -21.33 7.77 -21.00
C GLU A 9 -21.32 6.44 -21.75
N LYS A 10 -20.69 6.41 -22.94
CA LYS A 10 -20.61 5.19 -23.73
C LYS A 10 -19.75 4.12 -23.07
N ALA A 11 -18.66 4.52 -22.44
CA ALA A 11 -17.80 3.62 -21.69
C ALA A 11 -18.57 2.93 -20.55
N VAL A 12 -19.27 3.71 -19.72
CA VAL A 12 -20.09 3.18 -18.62
C VAL A 12 -21.25 2.32 -19.13
N GLU A 13 -21.89 2.71 -20.24
CA GLU A 13 -22.91 1.88 -20.90
C GLU A 13 -22.35 0.52 -21.33
N ILE A 14 -21.13 0.48 -21.87
CA ILE A 14 -20.46 -0.77 -22.26
C ILE A 14 -20.23 -1.66 -21.05
N LEU A 15 -19.76 -1.12 -19.90
CA LEU A 15 -19.54 -1.90 -18.68
C LEU A 15 -20.81 -2.66 -18.25
N ARG A 16 -21.98 -2.05 -18.44
CA ARG A 16 -23.28 -2.61 -18.04
C ARG A 16 -23.88 -3.59 -19.03
N THR A 17 -23.74 -3.28 -20.32
CA THR A 17 -24.51 -3.95 -21.38
C THR A 17 -23.72 -5.03 -22.11
N LYS A 18 -22.38 -4.92 -22.14
CA LYS A 18 -21.52 -5.89 -22.80
C LYS A 18 -21.02 -6.93 -21.81
N ARG A 19 -20.64 -8.09 -22.34
CA ARG A 19 -20.04 -9.20 -21.59
C ARG A 19 -18.72 -9.66 -22.20
N ASP A 20 -18.41 -9.19 -23.40
CA ASP A 20 -17.16 -9.50 -24.07
C ASP A 20 -15.98 -8.87 -23.29
N PRO A 21 -14.96 -9.65 -22.89
CA PRO A 21 -13.84 -9.13 -22.13
C PRO A 21 -13.07 -8.01 -22.83
N GLN A 22 -12.98 -8.02 -24.16
CA GLN A 22 -12.26 -7.00 -24.91
C GLN A 22 -13.00 -5.66 -24.88
N ASP A 23 -14.33 -5.68 -25.06
CA ASP A 23 -15.18 -4.50 -24.90
C ASP A 23 -15.08 -3.90 -23.49
N LEU A 24 -15.12 -4.76 -22.45
CA LEU A 24 -15.05 -4.35 -21.05
C LEU A 24 -13.68 -3.77 -20.68
N ALA A 25 -12.60 -4.41 -21.11
CA ALA A 25 -11.25 -3.93 -20.92
C ALA A 25 -11.03 -2.59 -21.63
N TYR A 26 -11.50 -2.47 -22.88
CA TYR A 26 -11.41 -1.23 -23.65
C TYR A 26 -12.15 -0.07 -22.97
N ALA A 27 -13.39 -0.30 -22.53
CA ALA A 27 -14.17 0.71 -21.82
C ALA A 27 -13.52 1.13 -20.49
N SER A 28 -12.98 0.18 -19.73
CA SER A 28 -12.29 0.46 -18.47
C SER A 28 -11.00 1.26 -18.70
N ALA A 29 -10.19 0.88 -19.69
CA ALA A 29 -8.97 1.61 -20.07
C ALA A 29 -9.28 3.03 -20.58
N PHE A 30 -10.40 3.21 -21.28
CA PHE A 30 -10.86 4.54 -21.67
C PHE A 30 -11.19 5.39 -20.43
N ILE A 31 -11.94 4.86 -19.45
CA ILE A 31 -12.25 5.58 -18.21
C ILE A 31 -10.97 5.92 -17.45
N GLN A 32 -10.02 4.97 -17.36
CA GLN A 32 -8.71 5.18 -16.73
C GLN A 32 -7.97 6.37 -17.34
N SER A 33 -7.82 6.40 -18.67
CA SER A 33 -7.11 7.47 -19.37
C SER A 33 -7.85 8.81 -19.29
N ALA A 34 -9.18 8.79 -19.46
CA ALA A 34 -10.01 9.99 -19.38
C ALA A 34 -9.99 10.64 -17.97
N CYS A 35 -9.88 9.86 -16.89
CA CYS A 35 -9.84 10.39 -15.53
C CYS A 35 -8.45 10.83 -15.06
N TYR A 36 -7.39 10.54 -15.82
CA TYR A 36 -6.04 10.93 -15.45
C TYR A 36 -5.91 12.46 -15.37
N ARG A 37 -5.71 12.98 -14.15
CA ARG A 37 -5.60 14.41 -13.84
C ARG A 37 -6.78 15.27 -14.35
N ASN A 38 -7.96 14.69 -14.55
CA ASN A 38 -9.15 15.43 -14.99
C ASN A 38 -10.30 15.29 -13.98
N GLN A 39 -10.49 16.33 -13.16
CA GLN A 39 -11.50 16.32 -12.10
C GLN A 39 -12.94 16.27 -12.64
N ALA A 40 -13.24 16.96 -13.73
CA ALA A 40 -14.58 16.94 -14.33
C ALA A 40 -14.96 15.53 -14.82
N ASN A 41 -13.99 14.79 -15.36
CA ASN A 41 -14.22 13.40 -15.78
C ASN A 41 -14.42 12.46 -14.58
N LYS A 42 -13.67 12.64 -13.49
CA LYS A 42 -13.91 11.89 -12.24
C LYS A 42 -15.30 12.15 -11.68
N ASP A 43 -15.74 13.41 -11.66
CA ASP A 43 -17.08 13.82 -11.22
C ASP A 43 -18.18 13.22 -12.11
N LYS A 44 -17.89 13.13 -13.41
CA LYS A 44 -18.79 12.53 -14.39
C LYS A 44 -18.92 11.02 -14.19
N VAL A 45 -17.83 10.30 -13.96
CA VAL A 45 -17.86 8.85 -13.63
C VAL A 45 -18.66 8.61 -12.36
N TYR A 46 -18.48 9.44 -11.33
CA TYR A 46 -19.29 9.40 -10.11
C TYR A 46 -20.79 9.56 -10.42
N THR A 47 -21.16 10.61 -11.15
CA THR A 47 -22.57 10.91 -11.50
C THR A 47 -23.19 9.80 -12.34
N LEU A 48 -22.40 9.16 -13.19
CA LEU A 48 -22.82 8.02 -14.00
C LEU A 48 -22.86 6.71 -13.21
N MET A 49 -22.57 6.68 -11.91
CA MET A 49 -22.44 5.47 -11.09
C MET A 49 -21.34 4.49 -11.55
N GLY A 50 -20.38 4.97 -12.36
CA GLY A 50 -19.36 4.11 -12.98
C GLY A 50 -18.41 3.45 -11.98
N ILE A 51 -18.27 3.98 -10.76
CA ILE A 51 -17.48 3.36 -9.69
C ILE A 51 -18.09 2.00 -9.30
N ARG A 52 -19.43 1.93 -9.19
CA ARG A 52 -20.13 0.67 -8.90
C ARG A 52 -19.90 -0.35 -10.01
N ASP A 53 -20.11 0.06 -11.27
CA ASP A 53 -19.96 -0.85 -12.41
C ASP A 53 -18.52 -1.41 -12.50
N LEU A 54 -17.51 -0.57 -12.23
CA LEU A 54 -16.11 -1.01 -12.20
C LEU A 54 -15.81 -1.99 -11.05
N VAL A 55 -16.42 -1.81 -9.87
CA VAL A 55 -16.27 -2.74 -8.74
C VAL A 55 -16.94 -4.09 -9.04
N GLU A 56 -18.13 -4.09 -9.64
CA GLU A 56 -18.82 -5.30 -10.08
C GLU A 56 -17.95 -6.13 -11.04
N LEU A 57 -17.23 -5.47 -11.96
CA LEU A 57 -16.28 -6.15 -12.85
C LEU A 57 -15.13 -6.85 -12.11
N LEU A 58 -14.65 -6.31 -10.98
CA LEU A 58 -13.61 -6.98 -10.19
C LEU A 58 -14.12 -8.29 -9.56
N GLN A 59 -15.39 -8.29 -9.14
CA GLN A 59 -16.00 -9.41 -8.41
C GLN A 59 -16.48 -10.53 -9.35
N GLU A 60 -17.11 -10.14 -10.45
CA GLU A 60 -17.81 -11.07 -11.35
C GLU A 60 -16.92 -11.58 -12.49
N ASN A 61 -15.91 -10.82 -12.91
CA ASN A 61 -15.06 -11.21 -14.02
C ASN A 61 -13.86 -12.07 -13.57
N ARG A 62 -13.31 -12.86 -14.49
CA ARG A 62 -12.11 -13.70 -14.29
C ARG A 62 -10.96 -13.35 -15.23
N SER A 63 -11.18 -12.44 -16.18
CA SER A 63 -10.14 -11.96 -17.09
C SER A 63 -9.23 -10.97 -16.37
N ALA A 64 -7.94 -11.30 -16.29
CA ALA A 64 -6.92 -10.43 -15.72
C ALA A 64 -6.81 -9.10 -16.49
N GLU A 65 -7.08 -9.10 -17.79
CA GLU A 65 -7.10 -7.88 -18.62
C GLU A 65 -8.23 -6.93 -18.18
N VAL A 66 -9.44 -7.47 -17.98
CA VAL A 66 -10.58 -6.69 -17.50
C VAL A 66 -10.34 -6.20 -16.07
N GLN A 67 -9.85 -7.09 -15.18
CA GLN A 67 -9.59 -6.76 -13.79
C GLN A 67 -8.50 -5.69 -13.65
N SER A 68 -7.41 -5.78 -14.40
CA SER A 68 -6.33 -4.79 -14.35
C SER A 68 -6.79 -3.44 -14.91
N ALA A 69 -7.53 -3.42 -16.02
CA ALA A 69 -8.10 -2.19 -16.58
C ALA A 69 -9.11 -1.55 -15.62
N ALA A 70 -9.98 -2.35 -14.98
CA ALA A 70 -10.96 -1.86 -14.01
C ALA A 70 -10.28 -1.32 -12.73
N CYS A 71 -9.30 -2.05 -12.17
CA CYS A 71 -8.49 -1.55 -11.05
C CYS A 71 -7.76 -0.25 -11.41
N GLY A 72 -7.18 -0.18 -12.61
CA GLY A 72 -6.50 1.02 -13.10
C GLY A 72 -7.44 2.21 -13.24
N ALA A 73 -8.66 1.98 -13.74
CA ALA A 73 -9.71 2.99 -13.81
C ALA A 73 -10.08 3.49 -12.41
N LEU A 74 -10.37 2.57 -11.47
CA LEU A 74 -10.68 2.92 -10.09
C LEU A 74 -9.56 3.73 -9.43
N ARG A 75 -8.29 3.29 -9.59
CA ARG A 75 -7.10 4.00 -9.07
C ARG A 75 -7.09 5.46 -9.51
N ASN A 76 -7.36 5.74 -10.79
CA ASN A 76 -7.37 7.11 -11.32
C ASN A 76 -8.62 7.91 -10.91
N VAL A 77 -9.79 7.26 -10.87
CA VAL A 77 -11.07 7.89 -10.49
C VAL A 77 -11.04 8.40 -9.04
N ILE A 78 -10.39 7.69 -8.13
CA ILE A 78 -10.31 8.04 -6.70
C ILE A 78 -9.09 8.90 -6.33
N PHE A 79 -8.12 9.06 -7.24
CA PHE A 79 -6.89 9.80 -6.96
C PHE A 79 -7.21 11.26 -6.60
N GLU A 80 -6.76 11.73 -5.43
CA GLU A 80 -7.04 13.09 -4.92
C GLU A 80 -8.53 13.48 -4.83
N ASP A 81 -9.45 12.51 -4.85
CA ASP A 81 -10.89 12.76 -4.82
C ASP A 81 -11.54 12.07 -3.61
N LYS A 82 -11.81 12.85 -2.54
CA LYS A 82 -12.41 12.31 -1.31
C LYS A 82 -13.80 11.72 -1.56
N ARG A 83 -14.62 12.35 -2.39
CA ARG A 83 -16.00 11.88 -2.65
C ARG A 83 -15.97 10.51 -3.32
N ASN A 84 -15.13 10.34 -4.33
CA ASN A 84 -15.00 9.08 -5.06
C ASN A 84 -14.38 7.97 -4.19
N LYS A 85 -13.44 8.30 -3.29
CA LYS A 85 -12.92 7.34 -2.30
C LYS A 85 -14.02 6.82 -1.37
N LEU A 86 -14.87 7.72 -0.86
CA LEU A 86 -16.00 7.35 0.00
C LEU A 86 -17.05 6.54 -0.76
N GLU A 87 -17.31 6.86 -2.02
CA GLU A 87 -18.22 6.08 -2.86
C GLU A 87 -17.69 4.68 -3.13
N LEU A 88 -16.40 4.55 -3.45
CA LEU A 88 -15.77 3.24 -3.63
C LEU A 88 -15.96 2.36 -2.39
N ARG A 89 -15.81 2.93 -1.18
CA ARG A 89 -16.15 2.21 0.06
C ARG A 89 -17.62 1.81 0.10
N ASN A 90 -18.54 2.75 -0.18
CA ASN A 90 -19.99 2.50 -0.08
C ASN A 90 -20.44 1.35 -1.01
N VAL A 91 -19.83 1.22 -2.18
CA VAL A 91 -20.13 0.14 -3.14
C VAL A 91 -19.30 -1.13 -2.91
N GLN A 92 -18.74 -1.33 -1.71
CA GLN A 92 -17.95 -2.52 -1.34
C GLN A 92 -16.66 -2.71 -2.17
N GLY A 93 -16.06 -1.61 -2.64
CA GLY A 93 -14.83 -1.64 -3.41
C GLY A 93 -13.58 -1.97 -2.58
N ILE A 94 -13.54 -1.66 -1.28
CA ILE A 94 -12.42 -2.06 -0.40
C ILE A 94 -12.31 -3.59 -0.29
N PRO A 95 -13.39 -4.32 0.08
CA PRO A 95 -13.35 -5.79 0.07
C PRO A 95 -13.00 -6.37 -1.30
N ALA A 96 -13.49 -5.77 -2.39
CA ALA A 96 -13.18 -6.22 -3.74
C ALA A 96 -11.68 -6.09 -4.07
N LEU A 97 -11.06 -4.96 -3.74
CA LEU A 97 -9.62 -4.74 -3.93
C LEU A 97 -8.78 -5.67 -3.04
N ALA A 98 -9.19 -5.89 -1.79
CA ALA A 98 -8.54 -6.86 -0.89
C ALA A 98 -8.61 -8.28 -1.47
N GLY A 99 -9.78 -8.67 -2.01
CA GLY A 99 -9.97 -9.94 -2.69
C GLY A 99 -9.07 -10.11 -3.92
N MET A 100 -8.82 -9.03 -4.68
CA MET A 100 -7.86 -9.06 -5.79
C MET A 100 -6.44 -9.34 -5.33
N LEU A 101 -5.99 -8.76 -4.20
CA LEU A 101 -4.69 -9.07 -3.62
C LEU A 101 -4.56 -10.55 -3.24
N GLY A 102 -5.58 -11.10 -2.57
CA GLY A 102 -5.58 -12.48 -2.12
C GLY A 102 -5.67 -13.51 -3.26
N ALA A 103 -6.46 -13.23 -4.31
CA ALA A 103 -6.79 -14.23 -5.33
C ALA A 103 -5.97 -14.13 -6.63
N SER A 104 -5.56 -12.92 -7.04
CA SER A 104 -4.91 -12.75 -8.36
C SER A 104 -3.46 -13.22 -8.36
N LYS A 105 -3.02 -13.81 -9.47
CA LYS A 105 -1.60 -14.09 -9.76
C LYS A 105 -1.02 -13.13 -10.80
N ASP A 106 -1.86 -12.29 -11.39
CA ASP A 106 -1.45 -11.34 -12.41
C ASP A 106 -0.81 -10.11 -11.77
N LYS A 107 0.43 -9.81 -12.17
CA LYS A 107 1.21 -8.71 -11.57
C LYS A 107 0.58 -7.36 -11.84
N GLU A 108 -0.04 -7.15 -13.01
CA GLU A 108 -0.63 -5.88 -13.36
C GLU A 108 -1.91 -5.62 -12.54
N VAL A 109 -2.75 -6.64 -12.34
CA VAL A 109 -3.89 -6.57 -11.41
C VAL A 109 -3.42 -6.15 -10.01
N LEU A 110 -2.35 -6.77 -9.50
CA LEU A 110 -1.80 -6.47 -8.17
C LEU A 110 -1.20 -5.07 -8.08
N ARG A 111 -0.48 -4.60 -9.12
CA ARG A 111 0.04 -3.21 -9.18
C ARG A 111 -1.08 -2.19 -9.11
N GLN A 112 -2.14 -2.38 -9.91
CA GLN A 112 -3.26 -1.46 -9.92
C GLN A 112 -4.07 -1.52 -8.62
N ALA A 113 -4.30 -2.71 -8.06
CA ALA A 113 -5.00 -2.87 -6.79
C ALA A 113 -4.24 -2.22 -5.62
N THR A 114 -2.93 -2.51 -5.47
CA THR A 114 -2.10 -1.87 -4.44
C THR A 114 -2.02 -0.36 -4.62
N GLY A 115 -1.93 0.14 -5.86
CA GLY A 115 -1.98 1.57 -6.16
C GLY A 115 -3.30 2.24 -5.78
N ALA A 116 -4.44 1.57 -6.02
CA ALA A 116 -5.75 2.06 -5.60
C ALA A 116 -5.88 2.08 -4.06
N LEU A 117 -5.41 1.04 -3.37
CA LEU A 117 -5.40 0.96 -1.91
C LEU A 117 -4.52 2.05 -1.29
N TRP A 118 -3.37 2.35 -1.88
CA TRP A 118 -2.55 3.48 -1.46
C TRP A 118 -3.31 4.80 -1.60
N ASN A 119 -4.02 5.02 -2.71
CA ASN A 119 -4.86 6.22 -2.86
C ASN A 119 -5.95 6.31 -1.78
N LEU A 120 -6.59 5.19 -1.41
CA LEU A 120 -7.59 5.16 -0.34
C LEU A 120 -7.01 5.46 1.04
N SER A 121 -5.82 4.94 1.34
CA SER A 121 -5.16 5.08 2.65
C SER A 121 -4.87 6.54 3.07
N SER A 122 -4.85 7.47 2.11
CA SER A 122 -4.72 8.91 2.38
C SER A 122 -6.01 9.58 2.86
N CYS A 123 -7.13 8.84 2.98
CA CYS A 123 -8.39 9.32 3.54
C CYS A 123 -8.55 8.84 4.99
N GLU A 124 -8.55 9.75 5.96
CA GLU A 124 -8.62 9.39 7.39
C GLU A 124 -9.84 8.53 7.73
N GLU A 125 -11.01 8.83 7.14
CA GLU A 125 -12.25 8.07 7.39
C GLU A 125 -12.22 6.62 6.89
N LEU A 126 -11.22 6.26 6.07
CA LEU A 126 -11.09 4.93 5.50
C LEU A 126 -10.01 4.09 6.20
N LYS A 127 -9.08 4.70 6.94
CA LYS A 127 -7.90 3.99 7.47
C LYS A 127 -8.26 2.81 8.37
N GLN A 128 -9.26 2.96 9.24
CA GLN A 128 -9.69 1.88 10.14
C GLN A 128 -10.25 0.66 9.38
N GLN A 129 -11.06 0.91 8.34
CA GLN A 129 -11.58 -0.18 7.51
C GLN A 129 -10.48 -0.83 6.68
N LEU A 130 -9.56 -0.04 6.13
CA LEU A 130 -8.40 -0.56 5.41
C LEU A 130 -7.50 -1.41 6.30
N LEU A 131 -7.26 -1.02 7.55
CA LEU A 131 -6.50 -1.84 8.51
C LEU A 131 -7.19 -3.19 8.73
N HIS A 132 -8.51 -3.20 8.94
CA HIS A 132 -9.26 -4.42 9.19
C HIS A 132 -9.36 -5.36 7.98
N GLU A 133 -9.55 -4.83 6.76
CA GLU A 133 -9.86 -5.64 5.58
C GLU A 133 -8.67 -5.87 4.64
N VAL A 134 -7.64 -5.03 4.72
CA VAL A 134 -6.56 -4.97 3.71
C VAL A 134 -5.19 -5.26 4.29
N LEU A 135 -4.94 -5.04 5.59
CA LEU A 135 -3.61 -5.15 6.18
C LEU A 135 -2.95 -6.51 5.89
N ASP A 136 -3.60 -7.60 6.27
CA ASP A 136 -3.05 -8.95 6.10
C ASP A 136 -2.75 -9.30 4.63
N PRO A 137 -3.71 -9.22 3.68
CA PRO A 137 -3.42 -9.55 2.28
C PRO A 137 -2.40 -8.59 1.65
N LEU A 138 -2.33 -7.33 2.09
CA LEU A 138 -1.34 -6.38 1.61
C LEU A 138 0.08 -6.74 2.08
N VAL A 139 0.22 -7.20 3.32
CA VAL A 139 1.51 -7.63 3.87
C VAL A 139 1.96 -8.94 3.21
N GLU A 140 1.08 -9.94 3.20
CA GLU A 140 1.38 -11.27 2.65
C GLU A 140 1.78 -11.21 1.16
N ARG A 141 1.09 -10.39 0.37
CA ARG A 141 1.25 -10.36 -1.10
C ARG A 141 2.09 -9.21 -1.60
N GLY A 142 2.11 -8.10 -0.87
CA GLY A 142 2.76 -6.86 -1.29
C GLY A 142 4.07 -6.56 -0.59
N VAL A 143 4.33 -7.13 0.60
CA VAL A 143 5.50 -6.79 1.43
C VAL A 143 6.44 -7.98 1.60
N VAL A 144 5.92 -9.10 2.10
CA VAL A 144 6.73 -10.29 2.44
C VAL A 144 7.59 -10.76 1.27
N PRO A 145 7.07 -10.90 0.03
CA PRO A 145 7.86 -11.41 -1.10
C PRO A 145 9.09 -10.58 -1.46
N HIS A 146 9.15 -9.30 -1.05
CA HIS A 146 10.21 -8.36 -1.42
C HIS A 146 11.26 -8.16 -0.33
N SER A 147 10.95 -8.58 0.89
CA SER A 147 11.85 -8.43 2.03
C SER A 147 13.04 -9.38 2.02
N GLY A 148 12.93 -10.49 1.30
CA GLY A 148 13.88 -11.60 1.39
C GLY A 148 13.56 -12.59 2.51
N VAL A 149 12.48 -12.36 3.29
CA VAL A 149 11.94 -13.33 4.24
C VAL A 149 11.22 -14.44 3.44
N GLY A 150 11.73 -15.67 3.51
CA GLY A 150 11.14 -16.85 2.87
C GLY A 150 11.94 -17.44 1.70
N ASN A 151 11.27 -18.22 0.83
CA ASN A 151 11.93 -18.94 -0.27
C ASN A 151 12.46 -17.97 -1.34
N VAL A 152 13.69 -18.19 -1.82
CA VAL A 152 14.34 -17.41 -2.90
C VAL A 152 13.44 -17.22 -4.14
N ALA A 153 12.56 -18.20 -4.42
CA ALA A 153 11.58 -18.13 -5.49
C ALA A 153 10.54 -17.00 -5.33
N ASN A 154 10.21 -16.60 -4.09
CA ASN A 154 9.31 -15.48 -3.82
C ASN A 154 9.99 -14.14 -4.15
N THR A 155 11.26 -13.99 -3.79
CA THR A 155 12.07 -12.80 -4.11
C THR A 155 12.25 -12.61 -5.61
N LEU A 156 12.47 -13.70 -6.37
CA LEU A 156 12.62 -13.65 -7.83
C LEU A 156 11.32 -13.27 -8.57
N ASN A 157 10.17 -13.57 -7.98
CA ASN A 157 8.87 -13.23 -8.55
C ASN A 157 8.31 -11.91 -8.03
N SER A 158 9.02 -11.24 -7.13
CA SER A 158 8.64 -9.96 -6.56
C SER A 158 8.58 -8.86 -7.64
N ASP A 159 7.71 -7.88 -7.42
CA ASP A 159 7.51 -6.74 -8.33
C ASP A 159 7.72 -5.41 -7.59
N PRO A 160 8.79 -4.65 -7.87
CA PRO A 160 9.14 -3.46 -7.09
C PRO A 160 8.02 -2.41 -6.99
N GLU A 161 7.14 -2.31 -7.99
CA GLU A 161 6.03 -1.35 -7.95
C GLU A 161 4.94 -1.77 -6.96
N ILE A 162 4.64 -3.08 -6.88
CA ILE A 162 3.69 -3.61 -5.87
C ILE A 162 4.20 -3.27 -4.46
N PHE A 163 5.49 -3.48 -4.20
CA PHE A 163 6.09 -3.18 -2.89
C PHE A 163 6.12 -1.69 -2.59
N TYR A 164 6.45 -0.86 -3.57
CA TYR A 164 6.43 0.58 -3.43
C TYR A 164 5.01 1.09 -3.09
N ASN A 165 3.98 0.61 -3.78
CA ASN A 165 2.60 0.96 -3.49
C ASN A 165 2.14 0.45 -2.12
N ALA A 166 2.49 -0.79 -1.76
CA ALA A 166 2.13 -1.39 -0.48
C ALA A 166 2.76 -0.65 0.70
N THR A 167 4.06 -0.36 0.64
CA THR A 167 4.76 0.43 1.67
C THR A 167 4.23 1.86 1.76
N GLY A 168 3.84 2.48 0.64
CA GLY A 168 3.17 3.79 0.63
C GLY A 168 1.80 3.76 1.33
N CYS A 169 1.03 2.70 1.12
CA CYS A 169 -0.24 2.46 1.81
C CYS A 169 -0.02 2.30 3.33
N LEU A 170 0.91 1.42 3.73
CA LEU A 170 1.23 1.15 5.14
C LEU A 170 1.75 2.38 5.87
N ARG A 171 2.56 3.21 5.20
CA ARG A 171 3.00 4.50 5.75
C ARG A 171 1.81 5.36 6.16
N ASN A 172 0.81 5.50 5.30
CA ASN A 172 -0.39 6.27 5.62
C ASN A 172 -1.19 5.63 6.76
N LEU A 173 -1.37 4.31 6.75
CA LEU A 173 -2.12 3.58 7.79
C LEU A 173 -1.45 3.67 9.17
N SER A 174 -0.12 3.62 9.24
CA SER A 174 0.65 3.67 10.50
C SER A 174 0.47 4.97 11.30
N SER A 175 -0.08 6.01 10.67
CA SER A 175 -0.39 7.29 11.32
C SER A 175 -1.78 7.36 11.97
N ALA A 176 -2.61 6.32 11.86
CA ALA A 176 -4.02 6.33 12.29
C ALA A 176 -4.25 6.16 13.82
N GLY A 177 -3.21 6.31 14.63
CA GLY A 177 -3.30 6.25 16.09
C GLY A 177 -2.91 4.90 16.70
N VAL A 178 -3.19 4.74 18.00
CA VAL A 178 -2.73 3.60 18.81
C VAL A 178 -3.24 2.25 18.31
N GLU A 179 -4.52 2.15 17.94
CA GLU A 179 -5.11 0.89 17.45
C GLU A 179 -4.47 0.45 16.14
N ALA A 180 -4.17 1.40 15.24
CA ALA A 180 -3.49 1.11 13.99
C ALA A 180 -2.06 0.60 14.22
N ARG A 181 -1.30 1.27 15.10
CA ARG A 181 0.03 0.81 15.48
C ARG A 181 0.01 -0.58 16.09
N LYS A 182 -0.97 -0.86 16.97
CA LYS A 182 -1.13 -2.17 17.58
C LYS A 182 -1.38 -3.26 16.53
N GLN A 183 -2.39 -3.10 15.68
CA GLN A 183 -2.71 -4.06 14.61
C GLN A 183 -1.52 -4.30 13.68
N MET A 184 -0.83 -3.22 13.27
CA MET A 184 0.34 -3.33 12.39
C MET A 184 1.53 -4.02 13.08
N ARG A 185 1.78 -3.79 14.38
CA ARG A 185 2.83 -4.51 15.12
C ARG A 185 2.52 -6.00 15.30
N GLU A 186 1.23 -6.35 15.35
CA GLU A 186 0.76 -7.73 15.50
C GLU A 186 0.62 -8.47 14.15
N CYS A 187 0.63 -7.75 13.03
CA CYS A 187 0.55 -8.34 11.69
C CYS A 187 1.83 -9.12 11.34
N GLU A 188 1.67 -10.41 11.10
CA GLU A 188 2.76 -11.36 10.85
C GLU A 188 3.60 -10.94 9.63
N GLY A 189 4.93 -10.99 9.78
CA GLY A 189 5.87 -10.64 8.71
C GLY A 189 6.06 -9.15 8.46
N LEU A 190 5.15 -8.25 8.89
CA LEU A 190 5.27 -6.82 8.54
C LEU A 190 6.56 -6.18 9.06
N VAL A 191 6.78 -6.21 10.39
CA VAL A 191 7.93 -5.51 11.01
C VAL A 191 9.25 -6.12 10.58
N GLU A 192 9.34 -7.45 10.52
CA GLU A 192 10.52 -8.19 10.07
C GLU A 192 10.86 -7.83 8.61
N SER A 193 9.86 -7.89 7.73
CA SER A 193 10.06 -7.59 6.32
C SER A 193 10.54 -6.17 6.04
N LEU A 194 9.96 -5.18 6.73
CA LEU A 194 10.38 -3.78 6.58
C LEU A 194 11.79 -3.57 7.13
N SER A 195 12.12 -4.18 8.28
CA SER A 195 13.44 -4.06 8.90
C SER A 195 14.53 -4.65 8.00
N LEU A 196 14.33 -5.89 7.52
CA LEU A 196 15.26 -6.57 6.62
C LEU A 196 15.47 -5.80 5.30
N PHE A 197 14.39 -5.27 4.71
CA PHE A 197 14.51 -4.43 3.52
C PHE A 197 15.37 -3.18 3.78
N THR A 198 15.17 -2.51 4.92
CA THR A 198 15.97 -1.34 5.28
C THR A 198 17.43 -1.67 5.56
N GLU A 199 17.72 -2.78 6.25
CA GLU A 199 19.09 -3.26 6.50
C GLU A 199 19.83 -3.59 5.20
N ASN A 200 19.14 -4.26 4.26
CA ASN A 200 19.67 -4.55 2.93
C ASN A 200 19.94 -3.26 2.14
N ALA A 201 19.07 -2.26 2.22
CA ALA A 201 19.29 -0.96 1.59
C ALA A 201 20.51 -0.22 2.17
N VAL A 202 20.71 -0.26 3.50
CA VAL A 202 21.90 0.28 4.17
C VAL A 202 23.16 -0.43 3.70
N THR A 203 23.15 -1.76 3.70
CA THR A 203 24.31 -2.58 3.30
C THR A 203 24.67 -2.37 1.83
N SER A 204 23.66 -2.16 0.97
CA SER A 204 23.83 -1.94 -0.46
C SER A 204 24.09 -0.48 -0.85
N GLY A 205 24.03 0.47 0.10
CA GLY A 205 24.17 1.90 -0.16
C GLY A 205 23.01 2.55 -0.92
N LYS A 206 21.84 1.90 -1.01
CA LYS A 206 20.67 2.37 -1.79
C LYS A 206 19.67 3.14 -0.93
N LEU A 207 20.14 4.16 -0.21
CA LEU A 207 19.35 4.86 0.80
C LEU A 207 18.34 5.89 0.25
N GLU A 208 18.51 6.33 -1.00
CA GLU A 208 17.70 7.40 -1.60
C GLU A 208 16.40 6.89 -2.26
N GLU A 209 16.12 5.60 -2.18
CA GLU A 209 14.90 5.03 -2.74
C GLU A 209 13.67 5.46 -1.92
N ARG A 210 12.64 6.00 -2.57
CA ARG A 210 11.38 6.41 -1.90
C ARG A 210 10.71 5.26 -1.12
N THR A 211 10.93 4.03 -1.56
CA THR A 211 10.49 2.83 -0.84
C THR A 211 11.14 2.73 0.53
N VAL A 212 12.44 3.01 0.65
CA VAL A 212 13.16 3.05 1.94
C VAL A 212 12.56 4.12 2.85
N GLU A 213 12.24 5.30 2.32
CA GLU A 213 11.54 6.36 3.08
C GLU A 213 10.20 5.84 3.64
N ASN A 214 9.39 5.16 2.83
CA ASN A 214 8.13 4.58 3.28
C ASN A 214 8.32 3.55 4.41
N CYS A 215 9.30 2.66 4.26
CA CYS A 215 9.62 1.65 5.27
C CYS A 215 10.07 2.29 6.59
N VAL A 216 11.04 3.20 6.54
CA VAL A 216 11.57 3.89 7.73
C VAL A 216 10.49 4.73 8.41
N CYS A 217 9.66 5.43 7.64
CA CYS A 217 8.53 6.19 8.20
C CYS A 217 7.53 5.27 8.91
N THR A 218 7.22 4.13 8.31
CA THR A 218 6.31 3.14 8.92
C THR A 218 6.92 2.60 10.21
N LEU A 219 8.17 2.12 10.18
CA LEU A 219 8.89 1.61 11.36
C LEU A 219 8.97 2.66 12.48
N ARG A 220 9.30 3.92 12.15
CA ARG A 220 9.29 5.03 13.11
C ARG A 220 7.93 5.18 13.80
N ASN A 221 6.84 5.13 13.04
CA ASN A 221 5.50 5.24 13.59
C ASN A 221 5.14 4.04 14.46
N LEU A 222 5.56 2.83 14.11
CA LEU A 222 5.32 1.63 14.91
C LEU A 222 6.15 1.59 16.20
N SER A 223 7.36 2.16 16.19
CA SER A 223 8.21 2.31 17.37
C SER A 223 7.76 3.41 18.33
N TYR A 224 6.88 4.32 17.89
CA TYR A 224 6.32 5.35 18.75
C TYR A 224 5.49 4.75 19.88
N GLN A 225 5.74 5.20 21.12
CA GLN A 225 5.07 4.75 22.34
C GLN A 225 5.11 3.24 22.61
N LEU A 226 6.09 2.51 22.03
CA LEU A 226 6.17 1.05 22.16
C LEU A 226 6.19 0.57 23.63
N GLY A 227 6.92 1.26 24.51
CA GLY A 227 7.00 0.90 25.93
C GLY A 227 5.69 1.07 26.71
N GLU A 228 4.83 2.01 26.30
CA GLU A 228 3.51 2.22 26.91
C GLU A 228 2.45 1.29 26.31
N GLU A 229 2.52 1.06 25.00
CA GLU A 229 1.49 0.31 24.25
C GLU A 229 1.72 -1.20 24.23
N ALA A 230 2.97 -1.64 24.42
CA ALA A 230 3.35 -3.05 24.43
C ALA A 230 4.46 -3.34 25.46
N PRO A 231 4.20 -3.12 26.77
CA PRO A 231 5.22 -3.17 27.82
C PRO A 231 5.92 -4.53 27.92
N ASN A 232 5.20 -5.64 27.74
CA ASN A 232 5.77 -6.98 27.79
C ASN A 232 6.79 -7.20 26.65
N ARG A 233 6.38 -6.91 25.40
CA ARG A 233 7.26 -7.02 24.23
C ARG A 233 8.46 -6.08 24.33
N TYR A 234 8.26 -4.89 24.86
CA TYR A 234 9.34 -3.93 25.08
C TYR A 234 10.33 -4.42 26.14
N ALA A 235 9.85 -5.00 27.24
CA ALA A 235 10.70 -5.60 28.26
C ALA A 235 11.49 -6.79 27.73
N ASP A 236 10.90 -7.62 26.87
CA ASP A 236 11.58 -8.74 26.21
C ASP A 236 12.73 -8.23 25.32
N ILE A 237 12.49 -7.20 24.49
CA ILE A 237 13.52 -6.58 23.64
C ILE A 237 14.69 -6.02 24.47
N LEU A 238 14.42 -5.42 25.63
CA LEU A 238 15.49 -4.89 26.50
C LEU A 238 16.31 -5.99 27.19
N GLN A 239 15.77 -7.21 27.30
CA GLN A 239 16.47 -8.36 27.86
C GLN A 239 17.25 -9.15 26.80
N GLU A 240 16.95 -8.97 25.51
CA GLU A 240 17.70 -9.59 24.43
C GLU A 240 19.13 -9.00 24.35
N PRO A 241 20.18 -9.83 24.36
CA PRO A 241 21.54 -9.34 24.15
C PRO A 241 21.63 -8.72 22.74
N PRO A 242 22.33 -7.58 22.57
CA PRO A 242 22.43 -6.93 21.26
C PRO A 242 23.01 -7.90 20.23
N SER A 243 22.24 -8.19 19.18
CA SER A 243 22.57 -9.11 18.10
C SER A 243 23.43 -8.48 16.99
N TYR A 244 24.00 -7.29 17.25
CA TYR A 244 25.06 -6.74 16.41
C TYR A 244 26.37 -7.47 16.73
N PRO A 245 27.15 -7.92 15.73
CA PRO A 245 28.54 -8.24 15.98
C PRO A 245 29.18 -6.95 16.53
N THR A 246 29.55 -6.95 17.80
CA THR A 246 30.48 -5.98 18.36
C THR A 246 31.68 -5.99 17.44
N ARG A 247 31.79 -4.95 16.60
CA ARG A 247 33.02 -4.68 15.89
C ARG A 247 34.03 -4.47 17.01
N ASN A 248 34.92 -5.44 17.21
CA ASN A 248 36.02 -5.35 18.17
C ASN A 248 36.89 -4.16 17.75
N MET A 249 36.50 -2.96 18.14
CA MET A 249 37.35 -1.79 18.18
C MET A 249 38.15 -1.92 19.45
N ALA A 250 39.10 -2.85 19.46
CA ALA A 250 40.23 -2.76 20.37
C ALA A 250 41.07 -1.57 19.89
N GLY A 251 40.71 -0.38 20.38
CA GLY A 251 41.45 0.88 20.26
C GLY A 251 41.26 1.63 21.58
N PRO A 252 42.31 2.28 22.10
CA PRO A 252 42.38 2.66 23.51
C PRO A 252 41.41 3.80 23.83
N ASP A 253 40.84 3.70 25.04
CA ASP A 253 40.07 4.68 25.81
C ASP A 253 40.03 6.10 25.20
N ASP A 254 38.88 6.48 24.65
CA ASP A 254 38.46 7.87 24.69
C ASP A 254 36.99 7.93 25.10
N ASP A 255 36.80 8.59 26.23
CA ASP A 255 35.56 8.77 26.94
C ASP A 255 34.66 9.73 26.15
N THR A 256 33.35 9.58 26.28
CA THR A 256 32.29 10.47 25.78
C THR A 256 31.81 10.30 24.32
N THR A 257 30.56 9.87 24.17
CA THR A 257 29.51 10.64 23.44
C THR A 257 28.13 9.98 23.61
N GLY A 258 27.48 10.29 24.73
CA GLY A 258 26.02 10.13 24.87
C GLY A 258 25.31 11.27 24.13
N CYS A 259 24.36 10.92 23.26
CA CYS A 259 23.65 11.85 22.37
C CYS A 259 22.48 12.58 23.08
N PHE A 260 22.77 13.25 24.18
CA PHE A 260 21.86 14.20 24.82
C PHE A 260 22.62 15.48 25.20
N SER A 261 22.87 16.34 24.21
CA SER A 261 23.19 17.75 24.44
C SER A 261 21.87 18.52 24.61
N GLY A 262 21.69 19.49 25.51
CA GLY A 262 22.49 20.06 26.57
C GLY A 262 21.63 21.19 27.18
N LYS A 263 21.36 21.18 28.49
CA LYS A 263 20.69 22.31 29.15
C LYS A 263 21.72 23.41 29.41
N SER A 264 21.58 24.52 28.67
CA SER A 264 22.30 25.75 28.93
C SER A 264 21.99 26.28 30.34
N ARG A 265 23.01 26.59 31.13
CA ARG A 265 22.88 27.52 32.25
C ARG A 265 24.10 28.44 32.33
N ARG A 266 23.76 29.73 32.30
CA ARG A 266 24.55 30.94 32.47
C ARG A 266 25.44 30.91 33.72
N VAL A 267 26.64 31.50 33.60
CA VAL A 267 27.08 32.69 34.36
C VAL A 267 27.88 33.56 33.41
#